data_AF-A0A838RGW2-F1
#
_entry.id   AF-A0A838RGW2-F1
#
_cell.length_a   1.000
_cell.length_b   1.000
_cell.length_c   1.000
_cell.angle_alpha   90.00
_cell.angle_beta   90.00
_cell.angle_gamma   90.00
#
_symmetry.space_group_name_H-M   'P 1'
#
loop_
_entity.id
_entity.type
_entity.pdbx_description
1 polymer ?
#
loop_
_entity_poly.entity_id
_entity_poly.type
_entity_poly.pdbx_seq_one_letter_code
_entity_poly.pdbx_strand_id
1 'polypeptide(L)'
;AKSEHPEQAWELVRALTRTDVQAQISELGANIPSRVSQEAIDAFLTYMPPENNQAFIQGLSESPQTEGPLWAGSWPEYDAIMGPAVSAVLTGQTTVEEFGNSICDEANLAFEE
;
A
#
# COMPACT_ATOMS: atom_id res chain seq x y z
N ALA A 1 -12.66 -4.36 -15.62
CA ALA A 1 -13.85 -4.53 -14.76
C ALA A 1 -15.04 -4.98 -15.61
N LYS A 2 -15.89 -5.89 -15.10
CA LYS A 2 -17.12 -6.37 -15.78
C LYS A 2 -18.38 -5.76 -15.13
N SER A 3 -18.38 -4.44 -14.93
CA SER A 3 -19.52 -3.74 -14.33
C SER A 3 -20.68 -3.64 -15.32
N GLU A 4 -21.92 -3.81 -14.85
CA GLU A 4 -23.13 -3.51 -15.62
C GLU A 4 -23.29 -1.99 -15.90
N HIS A 5 -22.56 -1.16 -15.15
CA HIS A 5 -22.59 0.31 -15.21
C HIS A 5 -21.17 0.89 -15.29
N PRO A 6 -20.43 0.68 -16.39
CA PRO A 6 -19.02 1.05 -16.46
C PRO A 6 -18.81 2.57 -16.48
N GLU A 7 -19.68 3.34 -17.13
CA GLU A 7 -19.58 4.80 -17.17
C GLU A 7 -19.84 5.40 -15.79
N GLN A 8 -20.90 4.96 -15.09
CA GLN A 8 -21.22 5.45 -13.75
C GLN A 8 -20.15 5.06 -12.74
N ALA A 9 -19.58 3.84 -12.85
CA ALA A 9 -18.45 3.43 -12.03
C ALA A 9 -17.23 4.33 -12.27
N TRP A 10 -16.95 4.69 -13.53
CA TRP A 10 -15.89 5.61 -13.86
C TRP A 10 -16.14 7.01 -13.28
N GLU A 11 -17.34 7.55 -13.41
CA GLU A 11 -17.73 8.83 -12.82
C GLU A 11 -17.54 8.84 -11.30
N LEU A 12 -17.94 7.76 -10.63
CA LEU A 12 -17.75 7.61 -9.20
C LEU A 12 -16.26 7.63 -8.82
N VAL A 13 -15.41 6.88 -9.52
CA VAL A 13 -13.96 6.87 -9.25
C VAL A 13 -13.37 8.27 -9.44
N ARG A 14 -13.78 9.00 -10.49
CA ARG A 14 -13.36 10.40 -10.67
C ARG A 14 -13.79 11.29 -9.50
N ALA A 15 -15.03 11.15 -9.05
CA ALA A 15 -15.56 11.91 -7.92
C ALA A 15 -14.81 11.61 -6.61
N LEU A 16 -14.62 10.33 -6.28
CA LEU A 16 -13.91 9.89 -5.07
C LEU A 16 -12.43 10.28 -5.07
N THR A 17 -11.84 10.47 -6.24
CA THR A 17 -10.42 10.86 -6.38
C THR A 17 -10.22 12.36 -6.58
N ARG A 18 -11.23 13.21 -6.45
CA ARG A 18 -11.00 14.66 -6.49
C ARG A 18 -10.26 15.14 -5.25
N THR A 19 -9.50 16.23 -5.39
CA THR A 19 -8.73 16.84 -4.30
C THR A 19 -9.61 17.15 -3.09
N ASP A 20 -10.76 17.78 -3.30
CA ASP A 20 -11.67 18.21 -2.23
C ASP A 20 -12.34 17.04 -1.50
N VAL A 21 -12.59 15.93 -2.19
CA VAL A 21 -13.16 14.72 -1.59
C VAL A 21 -12.09 13.95 -0.81
N GLN A 22 -10.88 13.81 -1.37
CA GLN A 22 -9.78 13.17 -0.65
C GLN A 22 -9.31 13.99 0.56
N ALA A 23 -9.36 15.32 0.48
CA ALA A 23 -9.06 16.22 1.59
C ALA A 23 -9.92 15.90 2.82
N GLN A 24 -11.24 15.71 2.64
CA GLN A 24 -12.15 15.35 3.73
C GLN A 24 -11.75 14.04 4.43
N ILE A 25 -11.32 13.04 3.68
CA ILE A 25 -10.88 11.75 4.25
C ILE A 25 -9.52 11.89 4.94
N SER A 26 -8.64 12.70 4.38
CA SER A 26 -7.27 12.90 4.89
C SER A 26 -7.27 13.72 6.18
N GLU A 27 -8.15 14.71 6.29
CA GLU A 27 -8.35 15.51 7.50
C GLU A 27 -8.81 14.64 8.69
N LEU A 28 -9.55 13.56 8.43
CA LEU A 28 -9.93 12.57 9.45
C LEU A 28 -8.76 11.68 9.91
N GLY A 29 -7.58 11.83 9.31
CA GLY A 29 -6.42 10.95 9.55
C GLY A 29 -6.63 9.52 9.04
N ALA A 30 -7.66 9.28 8.22
CA ALA A 30 -8.02 7.94 7.77
C ALA A 30 -7.13 7.43 6.62
N ASN A 31 -6.61 8.34 5.78
CA ASN A 31 -5.72 8.03 4.65
C ASN A 31 -4.83 9.24 4.30
N ILE A 32 -3.78 8.99 3.52
CA ILE A 32 -2.98 10.03 2.85
C ILE A 32 -3.61 10.29 1.47
N PRO A 33 -3.75 11.55 1.03
CA PRO A 33 -4.33 11.84 -0.28
C PRO A 33 -3.42 11.32 -1.40
N SER A 34 -3.99 10.70 -2.43
CA SER A 34 -3.22 10.19 -3.58
C SER A 34 -2.91 11.26 -4.64
N ARG A 35 -3.46 12.47 -4.49
CA ARG A 35 -3.16 13.62 -5.35
C ARG A 35 -1.87 14.30 -4.91
N VAL A 36 -0.99 14.53 -5.88
CA VAL A 36 0.31 15.20 -5.70
C VAL A 36 0.32 16.65 -6.18
N SER A 37 -0.86 17.27 -6.36
CA SER A 37 -0.93 18.70 -6.68
C SER A 37 -0.47 19.52 -5.48
N GLN A 38 0.09 20.71 -5.73
CA GLN A 38 0.56 21.59 -4.66
C GLN A 38 -0.58 21.93 -3.66
N GLU A 39 -1.78 22.20 -4.17
CA GLU A 39 -2.98 22.43 -3.34
C GLU A 39 -3.27 21.26 -2.38
N ALA A 40 -3.18 20.01 -2.86
CA ALA A 40 -3.44 18.83 -2.05
C ALA A 40 -2.35 18.64 -0.98
N ILE A 41 -1.08 18.89 -1.36
CA ILE A 41 0.07 18.79 -0.46
C ILE A 41 -0.02 19.87 0.63
N ASP A 42 -0.27 21.13 0.25
CA ASP A 42 -0.37 22.25 1.18
C ASP A 42 -1.48 22.00 2.21
N ALA A 43 -2.65 21.53 1.76
CA ALA A 43 -3.75 21.18 2.66
C ALA A 43 -3.36 20.02 3.60
N PHE A 44 -2.76 18.95 3.06
CA PHE A 44 -2.33 17.78 3.84
C PHE A 44 -1.33 18.13 4.94
N LEU A 45 -0.40 19.05 4.69
CA LEU A 45 0.56 19.50 5.69
C LEU A 45 -0.08 20.22 6.89
N THR A 46 -1.34 20.63 6.81
CA THR A 46 -2.08 21.25 7.92
C THR A 46 -2.87 20.27 8.78
N TYR A 47 -3.07 19.02 8.33
CA TYR A 47 -3.91 18.05 9.02
C TYR A 47 -3.23 17.46 10.25
N MET A 48 -4.01 17.29 11.32
CA MET A 48 -3.49 16.91 12.63
C MET A 48 -4.48 15.98 13.35
N PRO A 49 -4.00 14.90 14.02
CA PRO A 49 -2.63 14.34 13.99
C PRO A 49 -2.32 13.57 12.68
N PRO A 50 -1.03 13.29 12.34
CA PRO A 50 0.21 13.50 13.10
C PRO A 50 0.94 14.83 12.85
N GLU A 51 1.81 15.23 13.80
CA GLU A 51 2.58 16.51 13.76
C GLU A 51 3.53 16.65 12.56
N ASN A 52 3.92 15.55 11.93
CA ASN A 52 4.97 15.54 10.90
C ASN A 52 4.48 14.96 9.56
N ASN A 53 3.41 15.53 8.99
CA ASN A 53 2.94 15.14 7.66
C ASN A 53 3.99 15.38 6.56
N GLN A 54 4.99 16.23 6.81
CA GLN A 54 6.11 16.47 5.92
C GLN A 54 6.91 15.18 5.63
N ALA A 55 6.95 14.22 6.56
CA ALA A 55 7.62 12.94 6.36
C ALA A 55 7.02 12.12 5.20
N PHE A 56 5.69 12.12 5.05
CA PHE A 56 5.02 11.41 3.96
C PHE A 56 5.34 12.05 2.59
N ILE A 57 5.45 13.38 2.55
CA ILE A 57 5.84 14.10 1.33
C ILE A 57 7.30 13.81 0.97
N GLN A 58 8.19 13.78 1.96
CA GLN A 58 9.60 13.44 1.74
C GLN A 58 9.78 12.01 1.20
N GLY A 59 8.97 11.07 1.66
CA GLY A 59 9.00 9.68 1.16
C GLY A 59 8.75 9.55 -0.35
N LEU A 60 8.08 10.52 -0.98
CA LEU A 60 7.90 10.53 -2.44
C LEU A 60 9.21 10.74 -3.20
N SER A 61 10.21 11.36 -2.58
CA SER A 61 11.53 11.59 -3.18
C SER A 61 12.44 10.34 -3.15
N GLU A 62 12.08 9.33 -2.35
CA GLU A 62 12.85 8.10 -2.12
C GLU A 62 12.57 7.02 -3.18
N SER A 63 12.24 7.42 -4.41
CA SER A 63 11.90 6.52 -5.52
C SER A 63 10.86 5.45 -5.15
N PRO A 64 9.66 5.85 -4.69
CA PRO A 64 8.64 4.90 -4.26
C PRO A 64 8.36 3.94 -5.41
N GLN A 65 8.64 2.66 -5.18
CA GLN A 65 8.31 1.62 -6.15
C GLN A 65 6.79 1.52 -6.21
N THR A 66 6.24 1.39 -7.42
CA THR A 66 4.86 0.93 -7.58
C THR A 66 4.69 -0.38 -6.84
N GLU A 67 3.51 -0.61 -6.24
CA GLU A 67 3.16 -1.90 -5.63
C GLU A 67 3.65 -3.05 -6.54
N GLY A 68 4.27 -4.07 -5.93
CA GLY A 68 4.76 -5.24 -6.66
C GLY A 68 3.67 -5.79 -7.59
N PRO A 69 4.02 -6.35 -8.77
CA PRO A 69 3.04 -6.68 -9.80
C PRO A 69 1.97 -7.61 -9.24
N LEU A 70 0.78 -7.05 -8.95
CA LEU A 70 -0.32 -7.78 -8.32
C LEU A 70 -0.85 -8.95 -9.17
N TRP A 71 -0.47 -8.97 -10.45
CA TRP A 71 -0.84 -9.95 -11.45
C TRP A 71 0.19 -11.07 -11.64
N ALA A 72 1.37 -10.98 -11.00
CA ALA A 72 2.44 -11.96 -11.18
C ALA A 72 2.29 -13.19 -10.26
N GLY A 73 1.27 -13.23 -9.39
CA GLY A 73 1.10 -14.33 -8.44
C GLY A 73 -0.11 -14.18 -7.54
N SER A 74 -0.25 -15.15 -6.63
CA SER A 74 -1.29 -15.21 -5.62
C SER A 74 -0.79 -14.64 -4.29
N TRP A 75 -1.09 -13.36 -4.04
CA TRP A 75 -0.75 -12.72 -2.76
C TRP A 75 -1.34 -13.40 -1.52
N PRO A 76 -2.56 -13.98 -1.56
CA PRO A 76 -3.06 -14.79 -0.44
C PRO A 76 -2.22 -16.03 -0.16
N GLU A 77 -1.70 -16.71 -1.20
CA GLU A 77 -0.82 -17.88 -1.02
C GLU A 77 0.56 -17.44 -0.50
N TYR A 78 1.09 -16.34 -1.02
CA TYR A 78 2.31 -15.73 -0.50
C TYR A 78 2.18 -15.39 1.00
N ASP A 79 1.09 -14.73 1.42
CA ASP A 79 0.86 -14.36 2.82
C ASP A 79 0.70 -15.58 3.74
N ALA A 80 0.06 -16.65 3.26
CA ALA A 80 -0.07 -17.90 3.98
C ALA A 80 1.28 -18.60 4.27
N ILE A 81 2.33 -18.26 3.53
CA ILE A 81 3.71 -18.74 3.70
C ILE A 81 4.53 -17.73 4.52
N MET A 82 4.59 -16.48 4.05
CA MET A 82 5.45 -15.44 4.61
C MET A 82 5.02 -15.00 6.01
N GLY A 83 3.72 -14.85 6.25
CA GLY A 83 3.18 -14.40 7.54
C GLY A 83 3.58 -15.32 8.72
N PRO A 84 3.32 -16.65 8.63
CA PRO A 84 3.77 -17.61 9.63
C PRO A 84 5.29 -17.67 9.76
N ALA A 85 6.04 -17.63 8.65
CA ALA A 85 7.50 -17.71 8.67
C ALA A 85 8.14 -16.51 9.38
N VAL A 86 7.68 -15.28 9.11
CA VAL A 86 8.12 -14.08 9.83
C VAL A 86 7.74 -14.17 11.32
N SER A 87 6.54 -14.67 11.63
CA SER A 87 6.11 -14.87 13.02
C SER A 87 7.00 -15.88 13.76
N ALA A 88 7.46 -16.93 13.08
CA ALA A 88 8.38 -17.93 13.64
C ALA A 88 9.75 -17.30 13.99
N VAL A 89 10.27 -16.39 13.16
CA VAL A 89 11.50 -15.63 13.46
C VAL A 89 11.29 -14.75 14.69
N LEU A 90 10.20 -13.97 14.72
CA LEU A 90 9.93 -13.02 15.82
C LEU A 90 9.70 -13.70 17.16
N THR A 91 9.18 -14.93 17.15
CA THR A 91 8.92 -15.73 18.36
C THR A 91 10.06 -16.66 18.75
N GLY A 92 11.15 -16.69 17.96
CA GLY A 92 12.32 -17.53 18.20
C GLY A 92 12.12 -19.02 17.90
N GLN A 93 11.10 -19.37 17.11
CA GLN A 93 10.86 -20.74 16.64
C GLN A 93 11.81 -21.15 15.50
N THR A 94 12.38 -20.17 14.79
CA THR A 94 13.46 -20.35 13.82
C THR A 94 14.44 -19.18 13.91
N THR A 95 15.63 -19.34 13.34
CA THR A 95 16.63 -18.28 13.25
C THR A 95 16.45 -17.43 11.98
N VAL A 96 17.02 -16.22 11.98
CA VAL A 96 17.10 -15.39 10.77
C VAL A 96 17.86 -16.09 9.64
N GLU A 97 18.88 -16.88 9.97
CA GLU A 97 19.67 -17.63 9.00
C GLU A 97 18.84 -18.74 8.34
N GLU A 98 18.14 -19.56 9.11
CA GLU A 98 17.27 -20.62 8.59
C GLU A 98 16.13 -20.06 7.73
N PHE A 99 15.49 -18.97 8.17
CA PHE A 99 14.50 -18.25 7.39
C PHE A 99 15.09 -17.78 6.06
N GLY A 100 16.24 -17.10 6.10
CA GLY A 100 16.90 -16.58 4.90
C GLY A 100 17.32 -17.66 3.90
N ASN A 101 17.64 -18.87 4.40
CA ASN A 101 18.04 -19.99 3.56
C ASN A 101 16.89 -20.68 2.81
N SER A 102 15.63 -20.48 3.23
CA SER A 102 14.48 -21.27 2.76
C SER A 102 13.34 -20.43 2.18
N ILE A 103 13.07 -19.25 2.76
CA ILE A 103 11.80 -18.55 2.54
C ILE A 103 11.60 -18.11 1.09
N CYS A 104 12.67 -17.78 0.36
CA CYS A 104 12.56 -17.39 -1.04
C CYS A 104 12.04 -18.55 -1.88
N ASP A 105 12.56 -19.76 -1.69
CA ASP A 105 12.13 -20.94 -2.45
C ASP A 105 10.68 -21.29 -2.13
N GLU A 106 10.28 -21.19 -0.87
CA GLU A 106 8.91 -21.47 -0.43
C GLU A 106 7.92 -20.43 -0.94
N ALA A 107 8.20 -19.13 -0.75
CA ALA A 107 7.29 -18.05 -1.09
C ALA A 107 7.21 -17.79 -2.60
N ASN A 108 8.27 -18.10 -3.37
CA ASN A 108 8.27 -17.95 -4.83
C ASN A 108 7.28 -18.89 -5.52
N LEU A 109 6.86 -19.98 -4.86
CA LEU A 109 5.83 -20.88 -5.40
C LEU A 109 4.46 -20.20 -5.60
N ALA A 110 4.24 -19.04 -4.96
CA ALA A 110 3.03 -18.25 -5.12
C ALA A 110 3.02 -17.41 -6.42
N PHE A 111 4.12 -17.34 -7.17
CA PHE A 111 4.25 -16.52 -8.37
C PHE A 111 4.32 -17.37 -9.64
N GLU A 112 3.74 -16.86 -10.72
CA GLU A 112 3.85 -17.42 -12.07
C GLU A 112 5.15 -16.90 -12.72
N GLU A 113 5.94 -17.79 -13.34
CA GLU A 113 7.19 -17.43 -14.06
C GLU A 113 6.96 -16.59 -15.32
#